data_AF-N9NC64-F1
#
_entry.id   AF-N9NC64-F1
#
_cell.length_a   1.000
_cell.length_b   1.000
_cell.length_c   1.000
_cell.angle_alpha   90.00
_cell.angle_beta   90.00
_cell.angle_gamma   90.00
#
_symmetry.space_group_name_H-M   'P 1'
#
loop_
_entity.id
_entity.type
_entity.pdbx_description
1 polymer ?
#
loop_
_entity_poly.entity_id
_entity_poly.type
_entity_poly.pdbx_seq_one_letter_code
_entity_poly.pdbx_strand_id
1 'polypeptide(L)'
;MKKTFKLSVIAAALLAANVYAAQTNIGTGNTLTGVDATAVGTNNDIANTTVIGSGNNVTGNEGFVGGTGNTVGGFGSAVVGNGNTTVKDYNVAVGSTLTASGQANTVVGNNITVADDWGTAVGGNTTVKGVQASAFGDSVTVDGSKATAIGSASEAKGDYATSLGYGAKATAENAIATGSNASASGKNSIAIGSGAEASVEGGVALGAGAKVTGANSVAIGANTVADEDNTVAMGDRRVTRILEGVADHDAVNVKQLNDALANIDTAPSQADLDAVNTKIDTEKTERIAGDAALQANIDTEKTARIAAINTEKTERIAGDAALQTNIDTEKAERITAVNTEKAERIAGDAALQTNIDTEKAERITAVNTEKAERIAGDAALQTNIDAEKAARILAINTEKADRIAGDAAEKAERISGDTALGQRIDAETASRVAEVKRLDGRVDQLNHRLDRVETTANRGIAISLAASQAIPSLQPGQVAVFGGVGYYEGEAAGAFGAVTSFTDRLSGSGAFGVADGGKVGGRAGVAYVIGGN
;
A
#
# COMPACT_ATOMS: atom_id res chain seq x y z
N MET A 1 -40.89 -92.14 165.95
CA MET A 1 -40.04 -91.25 165.14
C MET A 1 -39.91 -91.80 163.71
N LYS A 2 -39.83 -90.89 162.72
CA LYS A 2 -39.13 -91.04 161.42
C LYS A 2 -39.16 -92.41 160.71
N LYS A 3 -39.84 -92.46 159.55
CA LYS A 3 -39.19 -92.77 158.24
C LYS A 3 -40.04 -92.39 157.01
N THR A 4 -40.62 -91.19 157.01
CA THR A 4 -41.09 -90.54 155.77
C THR A 4 -39.88 -89.95 155.06
N PHE A 5 -39.22 -90.70 154.19
CA PHE A 5 -38.06 -90.23 153.43
C PHE A 5 -37.98 -90.88 152.05
N LYS A 6 -37.52 -90.10 151.06
CA LYS A 6 -37.22 -90.49 149.66
C LYS A 6 -38.36 -90.55 148.62
N LEU A 7 -39.40 -89.72 148.75
CA LEU A 7 -40.16 -89.27 147.56
C LEU A 7 -39.76 -87.86 147.10
N SER A 8 -39.43 -86.96 148.04
CA SER A 8 -39.02 -85.57 147.73
C SER A 8 -37.69 -85.47 146.96
N VAL A 9 -36.72 -86.35 147.23
CA VAL A 9 -35.41 -86.33 146.54
C VAL A 9 -35.53 -86.80 145.09
N ILE A 10 -36.40 -87.78 144.82
CA ILE A 10 -36.67 -88.24 143.45
C ILE A 10 -37.50 -87.19 142.72
N ALA A 11 -38.53 -86.61 143.35
CA ALA A 11 -39.31 -85.53 142.73
C ALA A 11 -38.46 -84.28 142.43
N ALA A 12 -37.54 -83.89 143.31
CA ALA A 12 -36.61 -82.78 143.06
C ALA A 12 -35.57 -83.09 141.98
N ALA A 13 -35.04 -84.32 141.94
CA ALA A 13 -34.14 -84.77 140.87
C ALA A 13 -34.85 -84.91 139.52
N LEU A 14 -36.14 -85.27 139.52
CA LEU A 14 -36.96 -85.40 138.31
C LEU A 14 -37.48 -84.04 137.80
N LEU A 15 -37.68 -83.05 138.69
CA LEU A 15 -37.89 -81.64 138.30
C LEU A 15 -36.60 -80.98 137.77
N ALA A 16 -35.43 -81.42 138.22
CA ALA A 16 -34.15 -81.07 137.59
C ALA A 16 -33.93 -81.81 136.26
N ALA A 17 -34.70 -82.87 135.99
CA ALA A 17 -34.75 -83.59 134.73
C ALA A 17 -35.84 -83.07 133.79
N ASN A 18 -35.99 -81.74 133.72
CA ASN A 18 -36.47 -81.09 132.50
C ASN A 18 -35.42 -81.31 131.39
N VAL A 19 -35.40 -82.52 130.83
CA VAL A 19 -34.54 -82.92 129.71
C VAL A 19 -35.08 -82.27 128.44
N TYR A 20 -34.78 -81.00 128.28
CA TYR A 20 -34.94 -80.23 127.06
C TYR A 20 -33.70 -79.34 126.92
N ALA A 21 -32.92 -79.57 125.85
CA ALA A 21 -31.81 -78.74 125.41
C ALA A 21 -30.71 -78.45 126.47
N ALA A 22 -29.78 -79.41 126.64
CA ALA A 22 -28.56 -79.17 127.38
C ALA A 22 -27.51 -78.52 126.47
N GLN A 23 -27.21 -77.24 126.68
CA GLN A 23 -26.11 -76.51 126.03
C GLN A 23 -24.81 -77.32 126.10
N THR A 24 -24.13 -77.50 124.96
CA THR A 24 -22.81 -78.14 124.91
C THR A 24 -21.73 -77.07 124.84
N ASN A 25 -20.90 -76.92 125.88
CA ASN A 25 -19.82 -75.93 125.91
C ASN A 25 -18.47 -76.60 126.22
N ILE A 26 -17.61 -76.72 125.21
CA ILE A 26 -16.30 -77.37 125.28
C ILE A 26 -15.21 -76.33 124.96
N GLY A 27 -14.53 -75.82 125.99
CA GLY A 27 -13.42 -74.89 125.86
C GLY A 27 -13.50 -73.74 126.88
N THR A 28 -13.04 -72.54 126.50
CA THR A 28 -12.91 -71.41 127.45
C THR A 28 -13.45 -70.09 126.87
N GLY A 29 -14.12 -69.30 127.71
CA GLY A 29 -14.60 -67.96 127.34
C GLY A 29 -15.82 -67.92 126.41
N ASN A 30 -16.47 -69.06 126.12
CA ASN A 30 -17.69 -69.06 125.30
C ASN A 30 -18.92 -68.62 126.12
N THR A 31 -19.76 -67.79 125.52
CA THR A 31 -21.06 -67.32 126.04
C THR A 31 -22.16 -67.96 125.21
N LEU A 32 -23.08 -68.70 125.86
CA LEU A 32 -24.18 -69.41 125.19
C LEU A 32 -25.51 -68.88 125.72
N THR A 33 -26.31 -68.28 124.84
CA THR A 33 -27.63 -67.69 125.17
C THR A 33 -28.79 -68.53 124.67
N GLY A 34 -28.60 -69.33 123.61
CA GLY A 34 -29.58 -70.29 123.10
C GLY A 34 -29.59 -71.60 123.90
N VAL A 35 -30.76 -72.26 124.00
CA VAL A 35 -30.88 -73.53 124.74
C VAL A 35 -30.24 -74.69 123.97
N ASP A 36 -30.39 -74.73 122.64
CA ASP A 36 -29.81 -75.76 121.76
C ASP A 36 -28.39 -75.42 121.27
N ALA A 37 -27.71 -74.49 121.96
CA ALA A 37 -26.37 -74.02 121.60
C ALA A 37 -25.31 -75.11 121.76
N THR A 38 -24.44 -75.27 120.74
CA THR A 38 -23.24 -76.12 120.81
C THR A 38 -22.01 -75.29 120.49
N ALA A 39 -21.04 -75.27 121.40
CA ALA A 39 -19.82 -74.48 121.34
C ALA A 39 -18.60 -75.36 121.55
N VAL A 40 -17.66 -75.35 120.60
CA VAL A 40 -16.36 -76.04 120.73
C VAL A 40 -15.25 -75.06 120.37
N GLY A 41 -14.39 -74.70 121.33
CA GLY A 41 -13.28 -73.77 121.16
C GLY A 41 -13.33 -72.59 122.12
N THR A 42 -12.93 -71.39 121.69
CA THR A 42 -12.65 -70.27 122.61
C THR A 42 -13.31 -68.95 122.27
N ASN A 43 -13.79 -68.21 123.27
CA ASN A 43 -14.29 -66.83 123.13
C ASN A 43 -15.43 -66.65 122.10
N ASN A 44 -16.31 -67.65 121.93
CA ASN A 44 -17.46 -67.55 121.03
C ASN A 44 -18.71 -67.05 121.77
N ASP A 45 -19.45 -66.10 121.21
CA ASP A 45 -20.78 -65.68 121.68
C ASP A 45 -21.85 -66.27 120.75
N ILE A 46 -22.87 -66.96 121.29
CA ILE A 46 -23.69 -67.91 120.54
C ILE A 46 -25.15 -67.94 121.00
N ALA A 47 -26.09 -67.82 120.04
CA ALA A 47 -27.51 -68.10 120.18
C ALA A 47 -27.82 -69.62 120.00
N ASN A 48 -28.89 -70.03 119.29
CA ASN A 48 -29.23 -71.46 119.12
C ASN A 48 -28.51 -72.09 117.90
N THR A 49 -27.18 -72.06 117.88
CA THR A 49 -26.37 -72.46 116.71
C THR A 49 -25.20 -73.37 117.11
N THR A 50 -24.75 -74.24 116.20
CA THR A 50 -23.52 -75.02 116.38
C THR A 50 -22.31 -74.22 115.92
N VAL A 51 -21.35 -73.99 116.81
CA VAL A 51 -20.14 -73.19 116.59
C VAL A 51 -18.89 -73.95 116.97
N ILE A 52 -17.91 -74.01 116.05
CA ILE A 52 -16.62 -74.68 116.25
C ILE A 52 -15.50 -73.72 115.85
N GLY A 53 -14.73 -73.22 116.82
CA GLY A 53 -13.56 -72.38 116.56
C GLY A 53 -13.35 -71.27 117.59
N SER A 54 -12.93 -70.08 117.15
CA SER A 54 -12.47 -69.02 118.06
C SER A 54 -13.01 -67.63 117.73
N GLY A 55 -13.51 -66.90 118.73
CA GLY A 55 -13.86 -65.48 118.59
C GLY A 55 -15.07 -65.20 117.68
N ASN A 56 -15.94 -66.18 117.45
CA ASN A 56 -17.14 -65.98 116.62
C ASN A 56 -18.26 -65.30 117.42
N ASN A 57 -19.02 -64.41 116.79
CA ASN A 57 -20.16 -63.70 117.37
C ASN A 57 -21.43 -64.08 116.58
N VAL A 58 -22.30 -64.90 117.17
CA VAL A 58 -23.38 -65.61 116.48
C VAL A 58 -24.71 -65.32 117.15
N THR A 59 -25.43 -64.32 116.63
CA THR A 59 -26.81 -64.00 117.04
C THR A 59 -27.85 -64.79 116.24
N GLY A 60 -27.45 -65.40 115.13
CA GLY A 60 -28.26 -66.29 114.30
C GLY A 60 -28.59 -67.63 114.97
N ASN A 61 -29.77 -68.17 114.66
CA ASN A 61 -30.27 -69.46 115.16
C ASN A 61 -30.21 -70.54 114.05
N GLU A 62 -30.15 -71.81 114.44
CA GLU A 62 -30.21 -73.00 113.58
C GLU A 62 -29.15 -73.05 112.47
N GLY A 63 -28.01 -72.39 112.68
CA GLY A 63 -26.89 -72.38 111.75
C GLY A 63 -25.78 -73.39 112.04
N PHE A 64 -24.71 -73.29 111.25
CA PHE A 64 -23.40 -73.86 111.56
C PHE A 64 -22.32 -72.78 111.34
N VAL A 65 -21.44 -72.57 112.33
CA VAL A 65 -20.35 -71.60 112.25
C VAL A 65 -19.01 -72.25 112.57
N GLY A 66 -18.07 -72.22 111.63
CA GLY A 66 -16.74 -72.81 111.74
C GLY A 66 -15.62 -71.79 111.58
N GLY A 67 -14.55 -71.90 112.37
CA GLY A 67 -13.33 -71.11 112.21
C GLY A 67 -13.23 -69.90 113.15
N THR A 68 -12.72 -68.77 112.65
CA THR A 68 -12.22 -67.68 113.50
C THR A 68 -12.83 -66.32 113.18
N GLY A 69 -13.39 -65.63 114.17
CA GLY A 69 -13.77 -64.22 114.07
C GLY A 69 -14.98 -63.94 113.18
N ASN A 70 -15.84 -64.92 112.91
CA ASN A 70 -17.02 -64.73 112.07
C ASN A 70 -18.14 -64.03 112.85
N THR A 71 -18.87 -63.12 112.20
CA THR A 71 -20.07 -62.45 112.74
C THR A 71 -21.30 -62.96 112.00
N VAL A 72 -22.23 -63.63 112.69
CA VAL A 72 -23.32 -64.37 112.06
C VAL A 72 -24.65 -63.95 112.66
N GLY A 73 -25.36 -63.11 111.91
CA GLY A 73 -26.78 -62.87 112.07
C GLY A 73 -27.62 -63.80 111.18
N GLY A 74 -28.94 -63.71 111.34
CA GLY A 74 -29.90 -64.46 110.54
C GLY A 74 -30.06 -65.93 110.90
N PHE A 75 -31.21 -66.48 110.55
CA PHE A 75 -31.59 -67.87 110.76
C PHE A 75 -30.97 -68.80 109.69
N GLY A 76 -30.50 -69.99 110.07
CA GLY A 76 -30.14 -71.05 109.12
C GLY A 76 -28.88 -70.81 108.28
N SER A 77 -28.00 -69.89 108.70
CA SER A 77 -26.76 -69.57 107.97
C SER A 77 -25.63 -70.59 108.22
N ALA A 78 -24.88 -70.94 107.17
CA ALA A 78 -23.73 -71.85 107.20
C ALA A 78 -22.45 -71.07 106.87
N VAL A 79 -21.64 -70.76 107.89
CA VAL A 79 -20.50 -69.84 107.79
C VAL A 79 -19.22 -70.53 108.21
N VAL A 80 -18.21 -70.60 107.34
CA VAL A 80 -16.96 -71.31 107.61
C VAL A 80 -15.75 -70.50 107.16
N GLY A 81 -14.80 -70.28 108.06
CA GLY A 81 -13.49 -69.69 107.77
C GLY A 81 -13.14 -68.51 108.67
N ASN A 82 -12.68 -67.40 108.09
CA ASN A 82 -12.05 -66.31 108.85
C ASN A 82 -12.69 -64.94 108.59
N GLY A 83 -13.21 -64.28 109.63
CA GLY A 83 -13.68 -62.90 109.53
C GLY A 83 -14.89 -62.69 108.62
N ASN A 84 -15.71 -63.72 108.41
CA ASN A 84 -16.90 -63.62 107.56
C ASN A 84 -18.07 -62.99 108.32
N THR A 85 -18.81 -62.12 107.65
CA THR A 85 -20.02 -61.46 108.17
C THR A 85 -21.24 -61.91 107.37
N THR A 86 -22.29 -62.33 108.07
CA THR A 86 -23.61 -62.60 107.48
C THR A 86 -24.67 -61.88 108.31
N VAL A 87 -25.70 -61.31 107.67
CA VAL A 87 -26.66 -60.41 108.33
C VAL A 87 -28.08 -60.99 108.37
N LYS A 88 -28.63 -61.40 107.23
CA LYS A 88 -29.95 -62.04 107.12
C LYS A 88 -29.82 -63.58 107.03
N ASP A 89 -30.97 -64.23 106.83
CA ASP A 89 -31.16 -65.67 106.89
C ASP A 89 -30.55 -66.45 105.70
N TYR A 90 -30.34 -67.74 105.90
CA TYR A 90 -29.98 -68.76 104.90
C TYR A 90 -28.70 -68.49 104.10
N ASN A 91 -27.77 -67.70 104.63
CA ASN A 91 -26.52 -67.38 103.95
C ASN A 91 -25.51 -68.52 104.06
N VAL A 92 -24.88 -68.87 102.94
CA VAL A 92 -23.70 -69.74 102.88
C VAL A 92 -22.48 -68.84 102.67
N ALA A 93 -21.55 -68.80 103.62
CA ALA A 93 -20.34 -67.98 103.54
C ALA A 93 -19.09 -68.82 103.88
N VAL A 94 -18.33 -69.25 102.87
CA VAL A 94 -17.20 -70.17 103.04
C VAL A 94 -15.90 -69.55 102.51
N GLY A 95 -15.01 -69.13 103.41
CA GLY A 95 -13.77 -68.46 103.01
C GLY A 95 -13.26 -67.43 104.02
N SER A 96 -12.72 -66.31 103.55
CA SER A 96 -12.16 -65.26 104.40
C SER A 96 -12.58 -63.85 103.97
N THR A 97 -12.95 -63.00 104.93
CA THR A 97 -13.41 -61.62 104.72
C THR A 97 -14.59 -61.54 103.74
N LEU A 98 -15.57 -62.45 103.92
CA LEU A 98 -16.81 -62.45 103.14
C LEU A 98 -17.88 -61.63 103.85
N THR A 99 -18.69 -60.86 103.13
CA THR A 99 -19.84 -60.11 103.68
C THR A 99 -21.10 -60.45 102.89
N ALA A 100 -22.08 -61.10 103.51
CA ALA A 100 -23.40 -61.35 102.94
C ALA A 100 -24.46 -60.56 103.72
N SER A 101 -24.87 -59.43 103.16
CA SER A 101 -25.83 -58.51 103.82
C SER A 101 -27.29 -58.87 103.51
N GLY A 102 -27.55 -59.49 102.37
CA GLY A 102 -28.88 -60.01 102.01
C GLY A 102 -29.16 -61.41 102.54
N GLN A 103 -30.29 -61.97 102.13
CA GLN A 103 -30.81 -63.29 102.47
C GLN A 103 -30.47 -64.31 101.37
N ALA A 104 -30.26 -65.57 101.77
CA ALA A 104 -30.08 -66.71 100.86
C ALA A 104 -28.93 -66.55 99.85
N ASN A 105 -27.85 -65.86 100.24
CA ASN A 105 -26.67 -65.72 99.39
C ASN A 105 -25.74 -66.92 99.48
N THR A 106 -25.03 -67.21 98.39
CA THR A 106 -23.91 -68.16 98.37
C THR A 106 -22.61 -67.41 98.07
N VAL A 107 -21.74 -67.30 99.06
CA VAL A 107 -20.50 -66.52 99.01
C VAL A 107 -19.31 -67.43 99.33
N VAL A 108 -18.38 -67.60 98.39
CA VAL A 108 -17.27 -68.55 98.55
C VAL A 108 -15.95 -67.96 98.04
N GLY A 109 -14.91 -67.90 98.88
CA GLY A 109 -13.57 -67.47 98.48
C GLY A 109 -12.93 -66.42 99.40
N ASN A 110 -12.47 -65.29 98.86
CA ASN A 110 -11.82 -64.24 99.66
C ASN A 110 -12.21 -62.82 99.27
N ASN A 111 -12.44 -61.95 100.26
CA ASN A 111 -12.74 -60.53 100.06
C ASN A 111 -13.92 -60.32 99.10
N ILE A 112 -15.09 -60.86 99.45
CA ILE A 112 -16.30 -60.79 98.62
C ILE A 112 -17.41 -60.09 99.40
N THR A 113 -18.10 -59.15 98.78
CA THR A 113 -19.31 -58.52 99.32
C THR A 113 -20.51 -58.84 98.44
N VAL A 114 -21.55 -59.43 99.01
CA VAL A 114 -22.88 -59.59 98.42
C VAL A 114 -23.86 -58.75 99.24
N ALA A 115 -24.32 -57.64 98.66
CA ALA A 115 -25.08 -56.63 99.40
C ALA A 115 -26.59 -56.94 99.50
N ASP A 116 -27.13 -57.66 98.53
CA ASP A 116 -28.58 -57.87 98.35
C ASP A 116 -28.95 -59.36 98.38
N ASP A 117 -30.23 -59.68 98.14
CA ASP A 117 -30.82 -61.01 98.32
C ASP A 117 -30.63 -61.94 97.11
N TRP A 118 -30.47 -63.25 97.36
CA TRP A 118 -30.28 -64.33 96.39
C TRP A 118 -29.06 -64.20 95.46
N GLY A 119 -28.04 -63.46 95.86
CA GLY A 119 -26.77 -63.33 95.15
C GLY A 119 -25.86 -64.56 95.28
N THR A 120 -25.15 -64.90 94.20
CA THR A 120 -24.09 -65.91 94.21
C THR A 120 -22.76 -65.27 93.84
N ALA A 121 -21.72 -65.46 94.64
CA ALA A 121 -20.40 -64.89 94.39
C ALA A 121 -19.28 -65.87 94.76
N VAL A 122 -18.46 -66.26 93.78
CA VAL A 122 -17.39 -67.24 93.96
C VAL A 122 -16.06 -66.70 93.40
N GLY A 123 -15.03 -66.63 94.25
CA GLY A 123 -13.66 -66.28 93.86
C GLY A 123 -12.97 -65.26 94.76
N GLY A 124 -12.60 -64.10 94.22
CA GLY A 124 -11.74 -63.12 94.89
C GLY A 124 -12.17 -61.68 94.65
N ASN A 125 -11.98 -60.78 95.62
CA ASN A 125 -12.04 -59.32 95.46
C ASN A 125 -13.33 -58.81 94.75
N THR A 126 -14.46 -59.46 95.02
CA THR A 126 -15.68 -59.38 94.19
C THR A 126 -16.80 -58.63 94.90
N THR A 127 -17.54 -57.80 94.17
CA THR A 127 -18.71 -57.08 94.70
C THR A 127 -19.95 -57.39 93.88
N VAL A 128 -21.01 -57.86 94.55
CA VAL A 128 -22.34 -58.10 93.97
C VAL A 128 -23.35 -57.23 94.72
N LYS A 129 -23.97 -56.28 94.02
CA LYS A 129 -25.00 -55.38 94.56
C LYS A 129 -26.41 -55.68 94.05
N GLY A 130 -26.55 -56.39 92.93
CA GLY A 130 -27.86 -56.71 92.36
C GLY A 130 -28.58 -57.84 93.08
N VAL A 131 -29.89 -57.69 93.29
CA VAL A 131 -30.81 -58.79 93.63
C VAL A 131 -30.69 -59.91 92.60
N GLN A 132 -30.60 -61.18 93.04
CA GLN A 132 -30.48 -62.37 92.17
C GLN A 132 -29.26 -62.36 91.22
N ALA A 133 -28.24 -61.56 91.51
CA ALA A 133 -27.07 -61.42 90.64
C ALA A 133 -25.99 -62.48 90.92
N SER A 134 -25.18 -62.80 89.90
CA SER A 134 -24.18 -63.87 89.97
C SER A 134 -22.78 -63.43 89.52
N ALA A 135 -21.76 -63.72 90.30
CA ALA A 135 -20.36 -63.38 90.02
C ALA A 135 -19.40 -64.57 90.20
N PHE A 136 -18.55 -64.81 89.20
CA PHE A 136 -17.56 -65.89 89.24
C PHE A 136 -16.20 -65.41 88.72
N GLY A 137 -15.21 -65.24 89.60
CA GLY A 137 -13.86 -64.81 89.23
C GLY A 137 -13.14 -64.01 90.31
N ASP A 138 -12.03 -63.36 89.91
CA ASP A 138 -11.34 -62.38 90.75
C ASP A 138 -11.60 -60.95 90.25
N SER A 139 -11.79 -60.01 91.17
CA SER A 139 -12.00 -58.58 90.87
C SER A 139 -13.28 -58.31 90.06
N VAL A 140 -14.34 -59.08 90.29
CA VAL A 140 -15.62 -59.00 89.54
C VAL A 140 -16.55 -57.96 90.17
N THR A 141 -17.26 -57.20 89.34
CA THR A 141 -18.29 -56.24 89.78
C THR A 141 -19.63 -56.53 89.11
N VAL A 142 -20.66 -56.78 89.92
CA VAL A 142 -22.04 -56.97 89.43
C VAL A 142 -22.98 -56.01 90.15
N ASP A 143 -23.34 -54.93 89.49
CA ASP A 143 -24.24 -53.90 90.04
C ASP A 143 -25.70 -54.13 89.65
N GLY A 144 -25.96 -54.74 88.49
CA GLY A 144 -27.30 -54.93 87.96
C GLY A 144 -28.07 -56.10 88.60
N SER A 145 -29.39 -55.93 88.77
CA SER A 145 -30.29 -57.00 89.21
C SER A 145 -30.37 -58.10 88.16
N LYS A 146 -30.33 -59.36 88.61
CA LYS A 146 -30.34 -60.58 87.78
C LYS A 146 -29.20 -60.64 86.74
N ALA A 147 -28.18 -59.79 86.90
CA ALA A 147 -27.02 -59.75 86.03
C ALA A 147 -26.03 -60.87 86.38
N THR A 148 -25.25 -61.31 85.41
CA THR A 148 -24.24 -62.37 85.57
C THR A 148 -22.90 -61.90 85.03
N ALA A 149 -21.84 -62.01 85.83
CA ALA A 149 -20.46 -61.75 85.40
C ALA A 149 -19.55 -62.96 85.68
N ILE A 150 -18.83 -63.42 84.66
CA ILE A 150 -17.94 -64.57 84.72
C ILE A 150 -16.60 -64.22 84.06
N GLY A 151 -15.51 -64.33 84.82
CA GLY A 151 -14.15 -64.03 84.38
C GLY A 151 -13.52 -62.91 85.19
N SER A 152 -12.19 -62.91 85.32
CA SER A 152 -11.50 -61.90 86.14
C SER A 152 -11.66 -60.49 85.55
N ALA A 153 -11.83 -59.49 86.41
CA ALA A 153 -12.11 -58.09 86.07
C ALA A 153 -13.37 -57.88 85.22
N SER A 154 -14.32 -58.83 85.19
CA SER A 154 -15.59 -58.66 84.48
C SER A 154 -16.56 -57.74 85.22
N GLU A 155 -17.31 -56.96 84.44
CA GLU A 155 -18.31 -56.00 84.90
C GLU A 155 -19.68 -56.33 84.28
N ALA A 156 -20.70 -56.54 85.11
CA ALA A 156 -22.11 -56.60 84.68
C ALA A 156 -22.93 -55.58 85.49
N LYS A 157 -23.06 -54.37 84.95
CA LYS A 157 -23.61 -53.21 85.67
C LYS A 157 -25.04 -52.85 85.32
N GLY A 158 -25.53 -53.27 84.14
CA GLY A 158 -26.93 -53.11 83.78
C GLY A 158 -27.79 -54.25 84.34
N ASP A 159 -29.06 -53.96 84.61
CA ASP A 159 -30.03 -55.02 84.93
C ASP A 159 -30.14 -56.02 83.78
N TYR A 160 -30.30 -57.30 84.11
CA TYR A 160 -30.32 -58.43 83.17
C TYR A 160 -29.05 -58.59 82.31
N ALA A 161 -27.97 -57.85 82.59
CA ALA A 161 -26.76 -57.89 81.79
C ALA A 161 -25.96 -59.19 81.97
N THR A 162 -25.33 -59.67 80.89
CA THR A 162 -24.46 -60.85 80.90
C THR A 162 -23.06 -60.47 80.44
N SER A 163 -22.07 -60.68 81.31
CA SER A 163 -20.66 -60.42 81.04
C SER A 163 -19.84 -61.71 81.18
N LEU A 164 -19.16 -62.13 80.11
CA LEU A 164 -18.45 -63.41 80.04
C LEU A 164 -17.07 -63.24 79.39
N GLY A 165 -16.02 -63.16 80.20
CA GLY A 165 -14.63 -63.05 79.75
C GLY A 165 -13.77 -62.19 80.66
N TYR A 166 -12.45 -62.28 80.49
CA TYR A 166 -11.51 -61.39 81.16
C TYR A 166 -11.80 -59.93 80.77
N GLY A 167 -12.04 -59.05 81.73
CA GLY A 167 -12.29 -57.63 81.47
C GLY A 167 -13.56 -57.33 80.65
N ALA A 168 -14.47 -58.30 80.47
CA ALA A 168 -15.73 -58.11 79.74
C ALA A 168 -16.66 -57.13 80.47
N LYS A 169 -17.38 -56.27 79.74
CA LYS A 169 -18.18 -55.18 80.29
C LYS A 169 -19.56 -55.12 79.66
N ALA A 170 -20.57 -55.57 80.39
CA ALA A 170 -21.98 -55.39 80.04
C ALA A 170 -22.57 -54.31 80.96
N THR A 171 -22.52 -53.05 80.53
CA THR A 171 -22.75 -51.89 81.41
C THR A 171 -24.15 -51.29 81.31
N ALA A 172 -24.96 -51.75 80.36
CA ALA A 172 -26.32 -51.27 80.13
C ALA A 172 -27.36 -52.39 80.28
N GLU A 173 -28.64 -52.00 80.44
CA GLU A 173 -29.77 -52.91 80.58
C GLU A 173 -29.85 -53.90 79.40
N ASN A 174 -30.07 -55.18 79.71
CA ASN A 174 -30.10 -56.30 78.75
C ASN A 174 -28.84 -56.46 77.87
N ALA A 175 -27.71 -55.84 78.26
CA ALA A 175 -26.47 -55.92 77.48
C ALA A 175 -25.78 -57.28 77.61
N ILE A 176 -25.21 -57.79 76.51
CA ILE A 176 -24.46 -59.06 76.47
C ILE A 176 -23.04 -58.79 75.98
N ALA A 177 -22.04 -58.91 76.85
CA ALA A 177 -20.62 -58.81 76.51
C ALA A 177 -19.95 -60.18 76.69
N THR A 178 -19.50 -60.80 75.60
CA THR A 178 -18.81 -62.11 75.63
C THR A 178 -17.49 -62.05 74.87
N GLY A 179 -16.38 -62.25 75.58
CA GLY A 179 -15.03 -62.19 75.04
C GLY A 179 -14.10 -61.32 75.89
N SER A 180 -12.78 -61.50 75.72
CA SER A 180 -11.78 -60.70 76.44
C SER A 180 -11.93 -59.21 76.08
N ASN A 181 -12.18 -58.36 77.07
CA ASN A 181 -12.46 -56.94 76.91
C ASN A 181 -13.62 -56.60 75.94
N ALA A 182 -14.60 -57.51 75.76
CA ALA A 182 -15.84 -57.19 75.05
C ALA A 182 -16.62 -56.10 75.83
N SER A 183 -17.20 -55.13 75.13
CA SER A 183 -17.89 -53.97 75.73
C SER A 183 -19.27 -53.78 75.10
N ALA A 184 -20.32 -54.14 75.83
CA ALA A 184 -21.71 -53.88 75.49
C ALA A 184 -22.23 -52.77 76.43
N SER A 185 -22.25 -51.54 75.93
CA SER A 185 -22.57 -50.33 76.71
C SER A 185 -23.81 -49.58 76.21
N GLY A 186 -24.40 -49.99 75.09
CA GLY A 186 -25.75 -49.59 74.69
C GLY A 186 -26.83 -50.47 75.29
N LYS A 187 -28.05 -49.92 75.49
CA LYS A 187 -29.21 -50.71 75.93
C LYS A 187 -29.55 -51.79 74.90
N ASN A 188 -29.88 -53.00 75.37
CA ASN A 188 -30.14 -54.17 74.52
C ASN A 188 -28.98 -54.54 73.56
N SER A 189 -27.75 -54.07 73.81
CA SER A 189 -26.62 -54.29 72.89
C SER A 189 -25.91 -55.62 73.13
N ILE A 190 -25.30 -56.16 72.06
CA ILE A 190 -24.61 -57.44 72.06
C ILE A 190 -23.20 -57.24 71.50
N ALA A 191 -22.17 -57.55 72.29
CA ALA A 191 -20.77 -57.53 71.88
C ALA A 191 -20.14 -58.92 72.10
N ILE A 192 -19.95 -59.67 71.02
CA ILE A 192 -19.40 -61.04 71.04
C ILE A 192 -18.09 -61.08 70.26
N GLY A 193 -16.97 -61.16 70.97
CA GLY A 193 -15.62 -61.20 70.42
C GLY A 193 -14.60 -60.49 71.32
N SER A 194 -13.32 -60.82 71.17
CA SER A 194 -12.25 -60.11 71.90
C SER A 194 -12.21 -58.65 71.45
N GLY A 195 -12.40 -57.71 72.38
CA GLY A 195 -12.48 -56.28 72.07
C GLY A 195 -13.65 -55.88 71.18
N ALA A 196 -14.72 -56.68 71.09
CA ALA A 196 -15.95 -56.27 70.41
C ALA A 196 -16.62 -55.11 71.17
N GLU A 197 -17.13 -54.11 70.47
CA GLU A 197 -17.71 -52.89 71.06
C GLU A 197 -19.10 -52.61 70.48
N ALA A 198 -20.14 -52.67 71.30
CA ALA A 198 -21.50 -52.26 70.96
C ALA A 198 -21.94 -51.15 71.91
N SER A 199 -21.72 -49.90 71.49
CA SER A 199 -21.83 -48.72 72.37
C SER A 199 -23.14 -47.92 72.22
N VAL A 200 -24.08 -48.43 71.43
CA VAL A 200 -25.38 -47.79 71.11
C VAL A 200 -26.56 -48.76 71.24
N GLU A 201 -27.77 -48.21 71.40
CA GLU A 201 -28.99 -49.01 71.59
C GLU A 201 -29.23 -49.97 70.43
N GLY A 202 -29.57 -51.23 70.75
CA GLY A 202 -29.82 -52.29 69.78
C GLY A 202 -28.61 -52.75 68.97
N GLY A 203 -27.40 -52.21 69.23
CA GLY A 203 -26.20 -52.52 68.46
C GLY A 203 -25.69 -53.95 68.67
N VAL A 204 -25.34 -54.66 67.59
CA VAL A 204 -24.84 -56.05 67.62
C VAL A 204 -23.47 -56.17 66.95
N ALA A 205 -22.40 -56.19 67.76
CA ALA A 205 -21.02 -56.41 67.33
C ALA A 205 -20.65 -57.90 67.44
N LEU A 206 -20.46 -58.59 66.31
CA LEU A 206 -20.12 -60.01 66.25
C LEU A 206 -18.77 -60.23 65.55
N GLY A 207 -17.70 -60.32 66.34
CA GLY A 207 -16.34 -60.58 65.87
C GLY A 207 -15.28 -59.88 66.75
N ALA A 208 -14.04 -60.38 66.73
CA ALA A 208 -12.95 -59.70 67.43
C ALA A 208 -12.73 -58.30 66.83
N GLY A 209 -12.72 -57.26 67.68
CA GLY A 209 -12.64 -55.86 67.25
C GLY A 209 -13.82 -55.36 66.40
N ALA A 210 -14.94 -56.11 66.31
CA ALA A 210 -16.15 -55.61 65.65
C ALA A 210 -16.73 -54.44 66.47
N LYS A 211 -17.18 -53.37 65.80
CA LYS A 211 -17.64 -52.14 66.44
C LYS A 211 -18.98 -51.67 65.86
N VAL A 212 -19.92 -51.33 66.73
CA VAL A 212 -21.21 -50.71 66.34
C VAL A 212 -21.37 -49.37 67.05
N THR A 213 -21.51 -48.32 66.24
CA THR A 213 -21.83 -46.95 66.66
C THR A 213 -23.07 -46.37 65.99
N GLY A 214 -23.64 -47.05 64.99
CA GLY A 214 -25.00 -46.77 64.48
C GLY A 214 -26.07 -47.52 65.29
N ALA A 215 -27.14 -46.85 65.69
CA ALA A 215 -28.23 -47.42 66.48
C ALA A 215 -29.01 -48.48 65.68
N ASN A 216 -29.45 -49.54 66.36
CA ASN A 216 -30.12 -50.71 65.76
C ASN A 216 -29.32 -51.41 64.64
N SER A 217 -27.99 -51.23 64.59
CA SER A 217 -27.14 -51.79 63.53
C SER A 217 -26.34 -53.01 63.96
N VAL A 218 -25.85 -53.77 62.98
CA VAL A 218 -25.12 -55.03 63.17
C VAL A 218 -23.77 -54.98 62.46
N ALA A 219 -22.68 -55.26 63.16
CA ALA A 219 -21.35 -55.44 62.57
C ALA A 219 -20.95 -56.92 62.63
N ILE A 220 -20.81 -57.57 61.46
CA ILE A 220 -20.52 -59.01 61.35
C ILE A 220 -19.11 -59.25 60.79
N GLY A 221 -18.28 -59.92 61.59
CA GLY A 221 -16.91 -60.30 61.27
C GLY A 221 -15.86 -59.43 61.97
N ALA A 222 -14.65 -59.96 62.13
CA ALA A 222 -13.57 -59.25 62.83
C ALA A 222 -13.26 -57.88 62.19
N ASN A 223 -12.99 -56.89 63.05
CA ASN A 223 -12.68 -55.49 62.70
C ASN A 223 -13.72 -54.79 61.80
N THR A 224 -14.97 -55.26 61.79
CA THR A 224 -16.06 -54.64 61.03
C THR A 224 -16.66 -53.48 61.83
N VAL A 225 -16.92 -52.35 61.17
CA VAL A 225 -17.56 -51.18 61.78
C VAL A 225 -18.96 -51.00 61.17
N ALA A 226 -19.98 -50.82 62.01
CA ALA A 226 -21.31 -50.35 61.61
C ALA A 226 -21.57 -49.00 62.28
N ASP A 227 -21.41 -47.91 61.52
CA ASP A 227 -21.48 -46.52 61.98
C ASP A 227 -22.71 -45.75 61.46
N GLU A 228 -23.50 -46.35 60.56
CA GLU A 228 -24.81 -45.86 60.11
C GLU A 228 -25.96 -46.60 60.82
N ASP A 229 -27.01 -45.89 61.22
CA ASP A 229 -28.18 -46.43 61.92
C ASP A 229 -29.02 -47.39 61.03
N ASN A 230 -29.56 -48.46 61.63
CA ASN A 230 -30.40 -49.48 60.99
C ASN A 230 -29.73 -50.24 59.83
N THR A 231 -28.41 -50.49 59.91
CA THR A 231 -27.63 -51.18 58.86
C THR A 231 -27.02 -52.51 59.31
N VAL A 232 -26.62 -53.35 58.35
CA VAL A 232 -25.81 -54.54 58.59
C VAL A 232 -24.48 -54.41 57.84
N ALA A 233 -23.42 -54.06 58.56
CA ALA A 233 -22.08 -54.00 58.01
C ALA A 233 -21.41 -55.38 58.04
N MET A 234 -20.80 -55.77 56.92
CA MET A 234 -20.03 -57.01 56.78
C MET A 234 -18.59 -56.80 56.30
N GLY A 235 -18.16 -55.55 56.10
CA GLY A 235 -16.86 -55.20 55.50
C GLY A 235 -16.69 -55.72 54.07
N ASP A 236 -15.45 -55.77 53.58
CA ASP A 236 -15.09 -56.27 52.23
C ASP A 236 -15.20 -57.80 52.13
N ARG A 237 -16.41 -58.34 52.29
CA ARG A 237 -16.71 -59.78 52.33
C ARG A 237 -17.75 -60.16 51.29
N ARG A 238 -17.55 -61.31 50.66
CA ARG A 238 -18.51 -61.89 49.72
C ARG A 238 -19.63 -62.59 50.47
N VAL A 239 -20.85 -62.07 50.36
CA VAL A 239 -22.06 -62.83 50.71
C VAL A 239 -22.29 -63.89 49.62
N THR A 240 -22.42 -65.15 50.00
CA THR A 240 -22.55 -66.27 49.05
C THR A 240 -23.68 -67.21 49.47
N ARG A 241 -24.16 -68.05 48.54
CA ARG A 241 -25.33 -68.93 48.72
C ARG A 241 -26.65 -68.19 48.95
N ILE A 242 -26.78 -66.97 48.42
CA ILE A 242 -28.05 -66.25 48.31
C ILE A 242 -28.91 -66.95 47.24
N LEU A 243 -30.18 -67.20 47.53
CA LEU A 243 -31.18 -67.63 46.54
C LEU A 243 -31.52 -66.48 45.59
N GLU A 244 -32.46 -66.70 44.67
CA GLU A 244 -32.99 -65.61 43.84
C GLU A 244 -33.97 -64.78 44.68
N GLY A 245 -33.78 -63.46 44.71
CA GLY A 245 -34.74 -62.54 45.32
C GLY A 245 -36.06 -62.50 44.53
N VAL A 246 -37.17 -62.49 45.26
CA VAL A 246 -38.54 -62.56 44.72
C VAL A 246 -39.32 -61.28 45.04
N ALA A 247 -39.08 -60.66 46.19
CA ALA A 247 -39.68 -59.39 46.62
C ALA A 247 -38.72 -58.21 46.44
N ASP A 248 -39.26 -56.99 46.40
CA ASP A 248 -38.53 -55.73 46.15
C ASP A 248 -37.41 -55.44 47.18
N HIS A 249 -37.44 -56.09 48.35
CA HIS A 249 -36.44 -55.93 49.42
C HIS A 249 -35.50 -57.14 49.58
N ASP A 250 -35.53 -58.10 48.65
CA ASP A 250 -34.61 -59.24 48.66
C ASP A 250 -33.25 -58.87 48.04
N ALA A 251 -32.19 -59.53 48.52
CA ALA A 251 -30.86 -59.39 47.94
C ALA A 251 -30.78 -60.06 46.55
N VAL A 252 -30.36 -59.30 45.54
CA VAL A 252 -30.16 -59.82 44.17
C VAL A 252 -28.85 -60.61 44.08
N ASN A 253 -28.92 -61.81 43.48
CA ASN A 253 -27.72 -62.62 43.22
C ASN A 253 -27.16 -62.40 41.79
N VAL A 254 -25.93 -62.85 41.55
CA VAL A 254 -25.22 -62.64 40.27
C VAL A 254 -25.92 -63.31 39.07
N LYS A 255 -26.65 -64.42 39.28
CA LYS A 255 -27.42 -65.05 38.20
C LYS A 255 -28.56 -64.15 37.76
N GLN A 256 -29.34 -63.61 38.70
CA GLN A 256 -30.45 -62.69 38.38
C GLN A 256 -29.97 -61.45 37.63
N LEU A 257 -28.81 -60.88 38.03
CA LEU A 257 -28.20 -59.76 37.31
C LEU A 257 -27.80 -60.16 35.88
N ASN A 258 -27.15 -61.32 35.70
CA ASN A 258 -26.77 -61.79 34.37
C ASN A 258 -28.00 -62.09 33.48
N ASP A 259 -29.06 -62.67 34.04
CA ASP A 259 -30.31 -62.93 33.32
C ASP A 259 -31.00 -61.61 32.93
N ALA A 260 -31.01 -60.61 33.81
CA ALA A 260 -31.52 -59.27 33.50
C ALA A 260 -30.69 -58.58 32.39
N LEU A 261 -29.36 -58.63 32.49
CA LEU A 261 -28.44 -58.08 31.48
C LEU A 261 -28.56 -58.79 30.12
N ALA A 262 -28.80 -60.10 30.09
CA ALA A 262 -29.02 -60.85 28.86
C ALA A 262 -30.30 -60.42 28.10
N ASN A 263 -31.26 -59.80 28.78
CA ASN A 263 -32.47 -59.23 28.19
C ASN A 263 -32.30 -57.76 27.73
N ILE A 264 -31.14 -57.12 28.01
CA ILE A 264 -30.82 -55.79 27.48
C ILE A 264 -30.21 -55.98 26.09
N ASP A 265 -31.05 -55.93 25.07
CA ASP A 265 -30.58 -55.94 23.68
C ASP A 265 -29.77 -54.68 23.39
N THR A 266 -28.47 -54.86 23.13
CA THR A 266 -27.53 -53.80 22.80
C THR A 266 -27.23 -53.72 21.30
N ALA A 267 -27.86 -54.58 20.49
CA ALA A 267 -27.78 -54.53 19.03
C ALA A 267 -29.04 -53.85 18.47
N PRO A 268 -28.95 -53.10 17.35
CA PRO A 268 -30.13 -52.74 16.58
C PRO A 268 -30.79 -54.02 16.07
N SER A 269 -32.12 -54.11 16.18
CA SER A 269 -32.85 -55.29 15.75
C SER A 269 -32.75 -55.46 14.22
N GLN A 270 -33.01 -56.66 13.71
CA GLN A 270 -33.06 -56.87 12.25
C GLN A 270 -34.07 -55.92 11.58
N ALA A 271 -35.17 -55.60 12.26
CA ALA A 271 -36.17 -54.64 11.77
C ALA A 271 -35.63 -53.20 11.66
N ASP A 272 -34.73 -52.78 12.55
CA ASP A 272 -34.07 -51.47 12.48
C ASP A 272 -33.11 -51.40 11.30
N LEU A 273 -32.35 -52.48 11.05
CA LEU A 273 -31.47 -52.61 9.89
C LEU A 273 -32.26 -52.59 8.57
N ASP A 274 -33.35 -53.34 8.51
CA ASP A 274 -34.23 -53.40 7.32
C ASP A 274 -34.89 -52.04 7.05
N ALA A 275 -35.29 -51.30 8.09
CA ALA A 275 -35.82 -49.95 7.96
C ALA A 275 -34.78 -48.94 7.45
N VAL A 276 -33.52 -49.07 7.85
CA VAL A 276 -32.41 -48.25 7.32
C VAL A 276 -32.10 -48.60 5.87
N ASN A 277 -32.02 -49.89 5.53
CA ASN A 277 -31.80 -50.33 4.15
C ASN A 277 -32.91 -49.82 3.20
N THR A 278 -34.18 -49.91 3.64
CA THR A 278 -35.33 -49.40 2.87
C THR A 278 -35.23 -47.90 2.58
N LYS A 279 -34.76 -47.09 3.54
CA LYS A 279 -34.50 -45.65 3.33
C LYS A 279 -33.36 -45.41 2.33
N ILE A 280 -32.26 -46.18 2.43
CA ILE A 280 -31.12 -46.08 1.52
C ILE A 280 -31.54 -46.42 0.08
N ASP A 281 -32.33 -47.47 -0.12
CA ASP A 281 -32.81 -47.86 -1.45
C ASP A 281 -33.81 -46.85 -2.04
N THR A 282 -34.62 -46.21 -1.19
CA THR A 282 -35.52 -45.11 -1.59
C THR A 282 -34.71 -43.89 -2.06
N GLU A 283 -33.80 -43.38 -1.22
CA GLU A 283 -32.92 -42.25 -1.54
C GLU A 283 -32.10 -42.51 -2.81
N LYS A 284 -31.54 -43.72 -2.95
CA LYS A 284 -30.79 -44.15 -4.14
C LYS A 284 -31.65 -44.09 -5.41
N THR A 285 -32.92 -44.51 -5.32
CA THR A 285 -33.86 -44.48 -6.44
C THR A 285 -34.21 -43.04 -6.82
N GLU A 286 -34.49 -42.19 -5.84
CA GLU A 286 -34.81 -40.77 -6.06
C GLU A 286 -33.62 -40.01 -6.66
N ARG A 287 -32.40 -40.24 -6.17
CA ARG A 287 -31.18 -39.64 -6.73
C ARG A 287 -30.91 -40.05 -8.17
N ILE A 288 -31.08 -41.33 -8.53
CA ILE A 288 -30.93 -41.80 -9.91
C ILE A 288 -31.95 -41.12 -10.84
N ALA A 289 -33.20 -40.96 -10.39
CA ALA A 289 -34.22 -40.25 -11.15
C ALA A 289 -33.90 -38.74 -11.29
N GLY A 290 -33.39 -38.10 -10.23
CA GLY A 290 -32.94 -36.71 -10.25
C GLY A 290 -31.79 -36.46 -11.22
N ASP A 291 -30.75 -37.32 -11.21
CA ASP A 291 -29.61 -37.23 -12.13
C ASP A 291 -30.06 -37.41 -13.60
N ALA A 292 -30.99 -38.33 -13.87
CA ALA A 292 -31.56 -38.53 -15.21
C ALA A 292 -32.38 -37.31 -15.69
N ALA A 293 -33.18 -36.70 -14.80
CA ALA A 293 -33.94 -35.48 -15.12
C ALA A 293 -33.02 -34.27 -15.37
N LEU A 294 -31.95 -34.13 -14.59
CA LEU A 294 -30.93 -33.10 -14.80
C LEU A 294 -30.23 -33.27 -16.16
N GLN A 295 -29.86 -34.49 -16.53
CA GLN A 295 -29.26 -34.79 -17.83
C GLN A 295 -30.19 -34.39 -18.99
N ALA A 296 -31.48 -34.75 -18.91
CA ALA A 296 -32.47 -34.37 -19.92
C ALA A 296 -32.64 -32.83 -20.07
N ASN A 297 -32.60 -32.09 -18.96
CA ASN A 297 -32.62 -30.63 -18.98
C ASN A 297 -31.36 -30.05 -19.64
N ILE A 298 -30.18 -30.60 -19.34
CA ILE A 298 -28.89 -30.20 -19.94
C ILE A 298 -28.90 -30.43 -21.46
N ASP A 299 -29.38 -31.59 -21.92
CA ASP A 299 -29.43 -31.91 -23.36
C ASP A 299 -30.46 -31.06 -24.12
N THR A 300 -31.56 -30.69 -23.47
CA THR A 300 -32.57 -29.76 -23.99
C THR A 300 -31.97 -28.35 -24.16
N GLU A 301 -31.35 -27.81 -23.11
CA GLU A 301 -30.70 -26.49 -23.13
C GLU A 301 -29.55 -26.44 -24.15
N LYS A 302 -28.74 -27.50 -24.23
CA LYS A 302 -27.68 -27.66 -25.23
C LYS A 302 -28.23 -27.60 -26.65
N THR A 303 -29.32 -28.31 -26.93
CA THR A 303 -29.98 -28.29 -28.25
C THR A 303 -30.52 -26.90 -28.57
N ALA A 304 -31.18 -26.24 -27.61
CA ALA A 304 -31.70 -24.87 -27.76
C ALA A 304 -30.59 -23.85 -28.05
N ARG A 305 -29.46 -23.90 -27.32
CA ARG A 305 -28.31 -23.02 -27.56
C ARG A 305 -27.66 -23.24 -28.92
N ILE A 306 -27.52 -24.50 -29.35
CA ILE A 306 -26.99 -24.82 -30.69
C ILE A 306 -27.91 -24.25 -31.78
N ALA A 307 -29.23 -24.38 -31.63
CA ALA A 307 -30.20 -23.80 -32.55
C ALA A 307 -30.10 -22.26 -32.61
N ALA A 308 -30.06 -21.59 -31.45
CA ALA A 308 -29.91 -20.13 -31.36
C ALA A 308 -28.62 -19.62 -32.04
N ILE A 309 -27.47 -20.25 -31.76
CA ILE A 309 -26.18 -19.90 -32.36
C ILE A 309 -26.20 -20.09 -33.89
N ASN A 310 -26.85 -21.15 -34.38
CA ASN A 310 -26.99 -21.39 -35.83
C ASN A 310 -27.92 -20.36 -36.49
N THR A 311 -28.97 -19.90 -35.81
CA THR A 311 -29.83 -18.80 -36.26
C THR A 311 -29.04 -17.50 -36.36
N GLU A 312 -28.38 -17.07 -35.27
CA GLU A 312 -27.56 -15.85 -35.26
C GLU A 312 -26.47 -15.89 -36.35
N LYS A 313 -25.80 -17.03 -36.50
CA LYS A 313 -24.80 -17.24 -37.57
C LYS A 313 -25.40 -17.03 -38.97
N THR A 314 -26.62 -17.53 -39.20
CA THR A 314 -27.31 -17.39 -40.49
C THR A 314 -27.71 -15.93 -40.73
N GLU A 315 -28.26 -15.25 -39.73
CA GLU A 315 -28.64 -13.84 -39.79
C GLU A 315 -27.42 -12.93 -40.03
N ARG A 316 -26.30 -13.19 -39.36
CA ARG A 316 -25.05 -12.44 -39.57
C ARG A 316 -24.48 -12.63 -40.97
N ILE A 317 -24.46 -13.87 -41.49
CA ILE A 317 -24.02 -14.13 -42.88
C ILE A 317 -24.92 -13.38 -43.88
N ALA A 318 -26.23 -13.37 -43.66
CA ALA A 318 -27.17 -12.61 -44.51
C ALA A 318 -26.95 -11.09 -44.40
N GLY A 319 -26.69 -10.58 -43.20
CA GLY A 319 -26.35 -9.17 -42.95
C GLY A 319 -25.05 -8.74 -43.64
N ASP A 320 -23.99 -9.54 -43.52
CA ASP A 320 -22.70 -9.30 -44.18
C ASP A 320 -22.85 -9.30 -45.72
N ALA A 321 -23.66 -10.22 -46.28
CA ALA A 321 -23.95 -10.27 -47.72
C ALA A 321 -24.79 -9.07 -48.22
N ALA A 322 -25.74 -8.60 -47.41
CA ALA A 322 -26.51 -7.39 -47.71
C ALA A 322 -25.64 -6.12 -47.65
N LEU A 323 -24.75 -6.03 -46.65
CA LEU A 323 -23.79 -4.94 -46.53
C LEU A 323 -22.81 -4.92 -47.72
N GLN A 324 -22.29 -6.08 -48.12
CA GLN A 324 -21.42 -6.19 -49.30
C GLN A 324 -22.14 -5.71 -50.57
N THR A 325 -23.41 -6.09 -50.75
CA THR A 325 -24.25 -5.63 -51.87
C THR A 325 -24.40 -4.11 -51.87
N ASN A 326 -24.71 -3.50 -50.72
CA ASN A 326 -24.83 -2.05 -50.58
C ASN A 326 -23.49 -1.32 -50.89
N ILE A 327 -22.36 -1.87 -50.43
CA ILE A 327 -21.01 -1.34 -50.71
C ILE A 327 -20.71 -1.39 -52.21
N ASP A 328 -21.02 -2.50 -52.89
CA ASP A 328 -20.77 -2.63 -54.32
C ASP A 328 -21.70 -1.73 -55.15
N THR A 329 -22.95 -1.51 -54.72
CA THR A 329 -23.87 -0.53 -55.33
C THR A 329 -23.35 0.91 -55.17
N GLU A 330 -23.07 1.37 -53.95
CA GLU A 330 -22.52 2.71 -53.66
C GLU A 330 -21.21 2.94 -54.44
N LYS A 331 -20.36 1.92 -54.55
CA LYS A 331 -19.12 1.96 -55.33
C LYS A 331 -19.39 2.14 -56.83
N ALA A 332 -20.37 1.42 -57.39
CA ALA A 332 -20.76 1.56 -58.80
C ALA A 332 -21.38 2.93 -59.10
N GLU A 333 -22.22 3.44 -58.20
CA GLU A 333 -22.81 4.77 -58.29
C GLU A 333 -21.74 5.87 -58.23
N ARG A 334 -20.81 5.81 -57.26
CA ARG A 334 -19.68 6.76 -57.18
C ARG A 334 -18.78 6.73 -58.39
N ILE A 335 -18.45 5.54 -58.92
CA ILE A 335 -17.68 5.41 -60.17
C ILE A 335 -18.41 6.07 -61.33
N THR A 336 -19.73 5.88 -61.43
CA THR A 336 -20.56 6.50 -62.46
C THR A 336 -20.59 8.02 -62.33
N ALA A 337 -20.85 8.55 -61.13
CA ALA A 337 -20.87 9.99 -60.85
C ALA A 337 -19.52 10.67 -61.18
N VAL A 338 -18.41 10.11 -60.71
CA VAL A 338 -17.05 10.65 -60.97
C VAL A 338 -16.71 10.59 -62.46
N ASN A 339 -17.11 9.53 -63.18
CA ASN A 339 -16.90 9.46 -64.62
C ASN A 339 -17.76 10.48 -65.39
N THR A 340 -18.99 10.75 -64.95
CA THR A 340 -19.85 11.79 -65.51
C THR A 340 -19.26 13.17 -65.29
N GLU A 341 -18.89 13.54 -64.05
CA GLU A 341 -18.25 14.82 -63.74
C GLU A 341 -16.95 15.01 -64.56
N LYS A 342 -16.14 13.95 -64.67
CA LYS A 342 -14.93 13.95 -65.51
C LYS A 342 -15.25 14.21 -66.98
N ALA A 343 -16.29 13.59 -67.53
CA ALA A 343 -16.70 13.79 -68.93
C ALA A 343 -17.23 15.21 -69.17
N GLU A 344 -18.05 15.73 -68.26
CA GLU A 344 -18.57 17.11 -68.29
C GLU A 344 -17.43 18.14 -68.23
N ARG A 345 -16.45 17.93 -67.35
CA ARG A 345 -15.27 18.80 -67.26
C ARG A 345 -14.42 18.76 -68.53
N ILE A 346 -14.15 17.57 -69.09
CA ILE A 346 -13.43 17.44 -70.38
C ILE A 346 -14.18 18.15 -71.51
N ALA A 347 -15.51 18.02 -71.56
CA ALA A 347 -16.33 18.72 -72.55
C ALA A 347 -16.31 20.25 -72.35
N GLY A 348 -16.35 20.72 -71.11
CA GLY A 348 -16.22 22.14 -70.76
C GLY A 348 -14.86 22.72 -71.14
N ASP A 349 -13.77 22.02 -70.82
CA ASP A 349 -12.40 22.42 -71.20
C ASP A 349 -12.24 22.47 -72.73
N ALA A 350 -12.81 21.50 -73.47
CA ALA A 350 -12.80 21.48 -74.94
C ALA A 350 -13.65 22.60 -75.58
N ALA A 351 -14.81 22.92 -75.00
CA ALA A 351 -15.63 24.06 -75.43
C ALA A 351 -14.92 25.40 -75.16
N LEU A 352 -14.26 25.55 -74.00
CA LEU A 352 -13.46 26.72 -73.68
C LEU A 352 -12.28 26.87 -74.66
N GLN A 353 -11.57 25.79 -74.96
CA GLN A 353 -10.49 25.80 -75.95
C GLN A 353 -10.99 26.21 -77.34
N THR A 354 -12.16 25.72 -77.76
CA THR A 354 -12.80 26.11 -79.03
C THR A 354 -13.12 27.60 -79.06
N ASN A 355 -13.70 28.15 -77.99
CA ASN A 355 -13.99 29.59 -77.88
C ASN A 355 -12.70 30.42 -77.93
N ILE A 356 -11.64 30.00 -77.24
CA ILE A 356 -10.33 30.68 -77.26
C ILE A 356 -9.73 30.68 -78.66
N ASP A 357 -9.76 29.55 -79.37
CA ASP A 357 -9.23 29.46 -80.74
C ASP A 357 -10.07 30.26 -81.75
N THR A 358 -11.40 30.32 -81.58
CA THR A 358 -12.29 31.17 -82.37
C THR A 358 -11.97 32.66 -82.13
N GLU A 359 -11.97 33.14 -80.89
CA GLU A 359 -11.66 34.55 -80.58
C GLU A 359 -10.25 34.93 -81.03
N LYS A 360 -9.28 34.02 -80.90
CA LYS A 360 -7.92 34.19 -81.42
C LYS A 360 -7.89 34.33 -82.94
N ALA A 361 -8.65 33.50 -83.68
CA ALA A 361 -8.75 33.58 -85.13
C ALA A 361 -9.45 34.88 -85.59
N GLU A 362 -10.51 35.30 -84.90
CA GLU A 362 -11.20 36.57 -85.14
C GLU A 362 -10.28 37.76 -84.90
N ARG A 363 -9.57 37.81 -83.75
CA ARG A 363 -8.60 38.86 -83.43
C ARG A 363 -7.44 38.91 -84.44
N ILE A 364 -6.90 37.76 -84.86
CA ILE A 364 -5.88 37.69 -85.91
C ILE A 364 -6.42 38.23 -87.24
N THR A 365 -7.67 37.90 -87.59
CA THR A 365 -8.31 38.38 -88.83
C THR A 365 -8.51 39.89 -88.77
N ALA A 366 -9.07 40.42 -87.69
CA ALA A 366 -9.28 41.86 -87.49
C ALA A 366 -7.97 42.66 -87.56
N VAL A 367 -6.92 42.21 -86.86
CA VAL A 367 -5.59 42.85 -86.89
C VAL A 367 -4.95 42.80 -88.28
N ASN A 368 -5.13 41.70 -89.03
CA ASN A 368 -4.63 41.60 -90.40
C ASN A 368 -5.41 42.49 -91.37
N THR A 369 -6.73 42.64 -91.20
CA THR A 369 -7.55 43.59 -91.96
C THR A 369 -7.11 45.03 -91.68
N GLU A 370 -7.01 45.46 -90.42
CA GLU A 370 -6.52 46.80 -90.05
C GLU A 370 -5.13 47.06 -90.63
N LYS A 371 -4.22 46.07 -90.53
CA LYS A 371 -2.88 46.14 -91.12
C LYS A 371 -2.92 46.32 -92.64
N ALA A 372 -3.80 45.59 -93.34
CA ALA A 372 -3.95 45.69 -94.79
C ALA A 372 -4.55 47.05 -95.21
N GLU A 373 -5.56 47.54 -94.49
CA GLU A 373 -6.16 48.86 -94.70
C GLU A 373 -5.15 49.99 -94.47
N ARG A 374 -4.33 49.89 -93.42
CA ARG A 374 -3.24 50.84 -93.16
C ARG A 374 -2.17 50.83 -94.24
N ILE A 375 -1.72 49.66 -94.69
CA ILE A 375 -0.77 49.53 -95.80
C ILE A 375 -1.35 50.11 -97.11
N ALA A 376 -2.63 49.87 -97.38
CA ALA A 376 -3.31 50.44 -98.55
C ALA A 376 -3.46 51.97 -98.45
N GLY A 377 -3.75 52.49 -97.26
CA GLY A 377 -3.80 53.92 -96.96
C GLY A 377 -2.44 54.60 -97.14
N ASP A 378 -1.36 54.01 -96.61
CA ASP A 378 0.02 54.48 -96.78
C ASP A 378 0.43 54.47 -98.27
N ALA A 379 0.06 53.43 -99.04
CA ALA A 379 0.34 53.34 -100.47
C ALA A 379 -0.48 54.35 -101.31
N ALA A 380 -1.73 54.62 -100.94
CA ALA A 380 -2.56 55.65 -101.57
C ALA A 380 -2.02 57.05 -101.27
N LEU A 381 -1.59 57.31 -100.02
CA LEU A 381 -0.94 58.56 -99.62
C LEU A 381 0.38 58.75 -100.38
N GLN A 382 1.21 57.72 -100.50
CA GLN A 382 2.45 57.77 -101.29
C GLN A 382 2.17 58.08 -102.76
N THR A 383 1.13 57.47 -103.35
CA THR A 383 0.69 57.75 -104.72
C THR A 383 0.27 59.22 -104.90
N ASN A 384 -0.51 59.76 -103.95
CA ASN A 384 -0.92 61.17 -103.96
C ASN A 384 0.27 62.11 -103.78
N ILE A 385 1.23 61.78 -102.91
CA ILE A 385 2.46 62.55 -102.71
C ILE A 385 3.31 62.56 -103.98
N ASP A 386 3.49 61.41 -104.65
CA ASP A 386 4.26 61.33 -105.89
C ASP A 386 3.56 62.04 -107.06
N ALA A 387 2.22 61.98 -107.14
CA ALA A 387 1.44 62.74 -108.12
C ALA A 387 1.52 64.26 -107.90
N GLU A 388 1.35 64.73 -106.67
CA GLU A 388 1.50 66.16 -106.29
C GLU A 388 2.94 66.64 -106.51
N LYS A 389 3.93 65.81 -106.17
CA LYS A 389 5.36 66.09 -106.42
C LYS A 389 5.65 66.18 -107.92
N ALA A 390 5.11 65.27 -108.74
CA ALA A 390 5.24 65.32 -110.18
C ALA A 390 4.56 66.56 -110.78
N ALA A 391 3.35 66.90 -110.31
CA ALA A 391 2.60 68.09 -110.73
C ALA A 391 3.35 69.39 -110.37
N ARG A 392 3.88 69.50 -109.15
CA ARG A 392 4.71 70.65 -108.72
C ARG A 392 6.01 70.75 -109.51
N ILE A 393 6.71 69.63 -109.75
CA ILE A 393 7.91 69.61 -110.59
C ILE A 393 7.59 70.06 -112.01
N LEU A 394 6.48 69.60 -112.58
CA LEU A 394 6.03 70.02 -113.92
C LEU A 394 5.71 71.52 -113.94
N ALA A 395 4.90 72.02 -113.00
CA ALA A 395 4.55 73.44 -112.90
C ALA A 395 5.79 74.34 -112.71
N ILE A 396 6.73 73.96 -111.83
CA ILE A 396 8.00 74.67 -111.65
C ILE A 396 8.83 74.66 -112.92
N ASN A 397 8.86 73.54 -113.67
CA ASN A 397 9.60 73.46 -114.92
C ASN A 397 8.95 74.26 -116.06
N THR A 398 7.62 74.31 -116.13
CA THR A 398 6.86 75.17 -117.06
C THR A 398 7.12 76.65 -116.76
N GLU A 399 6.89 77.09 -115.51
CA GLU A 399 7.18 78.46 -115.07
C GLU A 399 8.64 78.85 -115.32
N LYS A 400 9.59 77.94 -115.05
CA LYS A 400 11.01 78.14 -115.35
C LYS A 400 11.27 78.26 -116.86
N ALA A 401 10.63 77.46 -117.70
CA ALA A 401 10.78 77.51 -119.15
C ALA A 401 10.18 78.80 -119.73
N ASP A 402 8.98 79.19 -119.28
CA ASP A 402 8.30 80.40 -119.71
C ASP A 402 9.06 81.65 -119.28
N ARG A 403 9.60 81.68 -118.06
CA ARG A 403 10.50 82.76 -117.61
C ARG A 403 11.81 82.80 -118.39
N ILE A 404 12.44 81.67 -118.66
CA ILE A 404 13.67 81.62 -119.50
C ILE A 404 13.37 82.12 -120.93
N ALA A 405 12.20 81.78 -121.49
CA ALA A 405 11.77 82.25 -122.80
C ALA A 405 11.47 83.76 -122.79
N GLY A 406 10.83 84.28 -121.75
CA GLY A 406 10.58 85.70 -121.54
C GLY A 406 11.88 86.51 -121.39
N ASP A 407 12.76 86.09 -120.47
CA ASP A 407 14.08 86.70 -120.26
C ASP A 407 14.91 86.68 -121.56
N ALA A 408 14.82 85.61 -122.36
CA ALA A 408 15.49 85.51 -123.66
C ALA A 408 14.88 86.42 -124.74
N ALA A 409 13.55 86.57 -124.75
CA ALA A 409 12.84 87.46 -125.68
C ALA A 409 13.10 88.94 -125.36
N GLU A 410 12.98 89.35 -124.11
CA GLU A 410 13.30 90.72 -123.66
C GLU A 410 14.78 91.03 -123.94
N LYS A 411 15.69 90.08 -123.66
CA LYS A 411 17.11 90.23 -124.00
C LYS A 411 17.33 90.37 -125.50
N ALA A 412 16.63 89.62 -126.35
CA ALA A 412 16.75 89.74 -127.81
C ALA A 412 16.21 91.08 -128.33
N GLU A 413 15.08 91.55 -127.81
CA GLU A 413 14.48 92.83 -128.18
C GLU A 413 15.35 94.01 -127.72
N ARG A 414 15.88 93.96 -126.50
CA ARG A 414 16.88 94.92 -126.00
C ARG A 414 18.17 94.91 -126.81
N ILE A 415 18.73 93.75 -127.13
CA ILE A 415 19.95 93.66 -127.98
C ILE A 415 19.67 94.22 -129.38
N SER A 416 18.49 93.99 -129.95
CA SER A 416 18.10 94.56 -131.25
C SER A 416 18.02 96.09 -131.18
N GLY A 417 17.39 96.63 -130.13
CA GLY A 417 17.34 98.07 -129.85
C GLY A 417 18.71 98.70 -129.63
N ASP A 418 19.55 98.10 -128.78
CA ASP A 418 20.92 98.54 -128.51
C ASP A 418 21.81 98.45 -129.76
N THR A 419 21.62 97.44 -130.62
CA THR A 419 22.33 97.30 -131.90
C THR A 419 21.88 98.36 -132.91
N ALA A 420 20.58 98.64 -133.01
CA ALA A 420 20.05 99.70 -133.88
C ALA A 420 20.48 101.10 -133.40
N LEU A 421 20.55 101.32 -132.09
CA LEU A 421 21.11 102.54 -131.51
C LEU A 421 22.63 102.63 -131.75
N GLY A 422 23.35 101.52 -131.58
CA GLY A 422 24.77 101.39 -131.88
C GLY A 422 25.09 101.72 -133.33
N GLN A 423 24.40 101.13 -134.30
CA GLN A 423 24.57 101.43 -135.72
C GLN A 423 24.28 102.89 -136.07
N ARG A 424 23.31 103.54 -135.40
CA ARG A 424 23.06 104.99 -135.54
C ARG A 424 24.20 105.82 -134.95
N ILE A 425 24.71 105.45 -133.78
CA ILE A 425 25.86 106.11 -133.15
C ILE A 425 27.13 105.92 -133.98
N ASP A 426 27.37 104.73 -134.52
CA ASP A 426 28.52 104.41 -135.37
C ASP A 426 28.45 105.15 -136.72
N ALA A 427 27.25 105.30 -137.30
CA ALA A 427 27.06 106.10 -138.52
C ALA A 427 27.30 107.60 -138.28
N GLU A 428 26.75 108.16 -137.20
CA GLU A 428 26.98 109.55 -136.77
C GLU A 428 28.47 109.78 -136.43
N THR A 429 29.11 108.82 -135.76
CA THR A 429 30.53 108.85 -135.39
C THR A 429 31.42 108.72 -136.61
N ALA A 430 31.13 107.84 -137.57
CA ALA A 430 31.86 107.73 -138.83
C ALA A 430 31.78 109.03 -139.65
N SER A 431 30.61 109.65 -139.71
CA SER A 431 30.41 110.96 -140.35
C SER A 431 31.24 112.05 -139.68
N ARG A 432 31.17 112.16 -138.35
CA ARG A 432 31.93 113.16 -137.57
C ARG A 432 33.44 112.90 -137.57
N VAL A 433 33.89 111.65 -137.54
CA VAL A 433 35.30 111.28 -137.61
C VAL A 433 35.86 111.55 -139.02
N ALA A 434 35.09 111.34 -140.08
CA ALA A 434 35.49 111.75 -141.43
C ALA A 434 35.66 113.28 -141.53
N GLU A 435 34.73 114.05 -140.93
CA GLU A 435 34.81 115.52 -140.83
C GLU A 435 36.04 115.98 -140.04
N VAL A 436 36.31 115.36 -138.87
CA VAL A 436 37.49 115.65 -138.04
C VAL A 436 38.78 115.28 -138.75
N LYS A 437 38.88 114.11 -139.40
CA LYS A 437 40.08 113.67 -140.12
C LYS A 437 40.40 114.56 -141.33
N ARG A 438 39.37 115.18 -141.93
CA ARG A 438 39.49 116.21 -142.98
C ARG A 438 39.97 117.56 -142.43
N LEU A 439 39.68 117.87 -141.16
CA LEU A 439 40.19 119.05 -140.46
C LEU A 439 41.63 118.85 -139.96
N ASP A 440 41.92 117.69 -139.37
CA ASP A 440 43.20 117.37 -138.73
C ASP A 440 44.35 117.30 -139.76
N GLY A 441 44.08 116.69 -140.93
CA GLY A 441 45.02 116.72 -142.06
C GLY A 441 45.33 118.12 -142.62
N ARG A 442 44.53 119.14 -142.28
CA ARG A 442 44.87 120.56 -142.56
C ARG A 442 45.68 121.22 -141.44
N VAL A 443 45.68 120.67 -140.24
CA VAL A 443 46.41 121.20 -139.05
C VAL A 443 47.83 120.64 -139.00
N ASP A 444 48.03 119.34 -139.24
CA ASP A 444 49.37 118.72 -139.35
C ASP A 444 50.24 119.42 -140.42
N GLN A 445 49.62 119.79 -141.54
CA GLN A 445 50.29 120.46 -142.65
C GLN A 445 50.73 121.91 -142.33
N LEU A 446 50.20 122.50 -141.25
CA LEU A 446 50.61 123.79 -140.72
C LEU A 446 51.72 123.65 -139.66
N ASN A 447 51.57 122.76 -138.68
CA ASN A 447 52.52 122.66 -137.56
C ASN A 447 53.93 122.19 -137.97
N HIS A 448 54.04 121.23 -138.90
CA HIS A 448 55.34 120.80 -139.43
C HIS A 448 56.11 121.89 -140.21
N ARG A 449 55.47 123.02 -140.54
CA ARG A 449 56.10 124.18 -141.18
C ARG A 449 56.60 125.23 -140.19
N LEU A 450 56.20 125.17 -138.91
CA LEU A 450 56.51 126.21 -137.92
C LEU A 450 57.84 125.93 -137.20
N ASP A 451 57.93 124.94 -136.32
CA ASP A 451 59.01 124.96 -135.30
C ASP A 451 60.39 124.47 -135.75
N ARG A 452 60.51 123.94 -136.98
CA ARG A 452 61.83 123.84 -137.64
C ARG A 452 62.49 125.21 -137.87
N VAL A 453 61.72 126.30 -137.83
CA VAL A 453 62.22 127.67 -137.90
C VAL A 453 62.86 128.09 -136.57
N GLU A 454 62.28 127.70 -135.43
CA GLU A 454 62.77 128.10 -134.09
C GLU A 454 64.09 127.40 -133.73
N THR A 455 64.21 126.09 -133.99
CA THR A 455 65.43 125.28 -133.71
C THR A 455 66.66 125.64 -134.56
N THR A 456 66.61 126.71 -135.36
CA THR A 456 67.72 127.13 -136.23
C THR A 456 68.21 128.55 -135.92
N ALA A 457 67.33 129.45 -135.49
CA ALA A 457 67.73 130.81 -135.08
C ALA A 457 68.59 130.79 -133.81
N ASN A 458 68.23 129.89 -132.90
CA ASN A 458 68.69 129.88 -131.53
C ASN A 458 70.16 129.43 -131.38
N ARG A 459 70.64 128.50 -132.23
CA ARG A 459 72.03 127.98 -132.24
C ARG A 459 73.10 129.03 -132.49
N GLY A 460 72.78 130.06 -133.26
CA GLY A 460 73.80 130.90 -133.90
C GLY A 460 74.56 131.82 -132.95
N ILE A 461 73.90 132.33 -131.91
CA ILE A 461 74.48 133.41 -131.08
C ILE A 461 74.91 132.87 -129.71
N ALA A 462 74.46 131.68 -129.34
CA ALA A 462 74.91 130.95 -128.18
C ALA A 462 76.33 130.37 -128.27
N ILE A 463 77.16 130.77 -129.25
CA ILE A 463 78.63 130.69 -129.16
C ILE A 463 79.15 131.76 -128.22
N SER A 464 78.57 132.96 -128.28
CA SER A 464 79.37 134.15 -127.97
C SER A 464 79.50 134.41 -126.47
N LEU A 465 78.48 134.08 -125.66
CA LEU A 465 78.58 134.14 -124.18
C LEU A 465 79.57 133.09 -123.61
N ALA A 466 80.03 132.15 -124.45
CA ALA A 466 81.01 131.15 -124.06
C ALA A 466 82.31 131.80 -123.73
N ALA A 467 82.50 133.04 -124.20
CA ALA A 467 83.78 133.55 -124.55
C ALA A 467 84.45 134.46 -123.48
N SER A 468 83.88 134.58 -122.28
CA SER A 468 84.35 135.52 -121.24
C SER A 468 84.45 134.96 -119.77
N GLN A 469 85.60 134.46 -119.24
CA GLN A 469 85.79 134.01 -117.83
C GLN A 469 86.95 134.74 -117.11
N ALA A 470 86.86 134.90 -115.77
CA ALA A 470 87.85 135.62 -114.94
C ALA A 470 88.60 134.69 -113.95
N ILE A 471 89.82 135.08 -113.55
CA ILE A 471 90.92 134.11 -113.28
C ILE A 471 91.42 134.09 -111.83
N PRO A 472 91.62 132.88 -111.24
CA PRO A 472 92.33 132.69 -109.97
C PRO A 472 93.87 132.68 -110.13
N SER A 473 94.57 133.34 -109.20
CA SER A 473 96.05 133.43 -109.13
C SER A 473 96.69 132.10 -108.73
N LEU A 474 97.01 131.26 -109.72
CA LEU A 474 97.75 130.01 -109.56
C LEU A 474 99.19 130.24 -109.06
N GLN A 475 99.78 129.20 -108.48
CA GLN A 475 101.12 129.17 -107.89
C GLN A 475 102.11 128.44 -108.83
N PRO A 476 103.43 128.68 -108.78
CA PRO A 476 104.41 128.33 -109.81
C PRO A 476 104.29 126.91 -110.36
N GLY A 477 104.24 126.79 -111.69
CA GLY A 477 104.17 125.51 -112.39
C GLY A 477 102.79 124.82 -112.35
N GLN A 478 101.82 125.31 -111.58
CA GLN A 478 100.45 124.77 -111.59
C GLN A 478 99.78 125.05 -112.95
N VAL A 479 99.72 124.06 -113.86
CA VAL A 479 98.97 124.15 -115.13
C VAL A 479 97.52 123.69 -114.95
N ALA A 480 96.56 124.54 -115.36
CA ALA A 480 95.12 124.29 -115.40
C ALA A 480 94.46 124.86 -116.68
N VAL A 481 93.12 124.77 -116.81
CA VAL A 481 92.37 125.03 -118.06
C VAL A 481 90.90 125.49 -117.82
N PHE A 482 90.46 126.59 -118.44
CA PHE A 482 89.15 127.30 -118.30
C PHE A 482 88.26 127.27 -119.54
N GLY A 483 86.93 127.16 -119.38
CA GLY A 483 86.00 127.21 -120.51
C GLY A 483 84.58 127.63 -120.17
N GLY A 484 83.81 128.01 -121.19
CA GLY A 484 82.42 128.47 -121.04
C GLY A 484 81.50 127.94 -122.11
N VAL A 485 80.24 128.36 -122.05
CA VAL A 485 79.21 128.15 -123.07
C VAL A 485 78.51 129.46 -123.36
N GLY A 486 78.19 129.68 -124.61
CA GLY A 486 77.45 130.83 -125.02
C GLY A 486 75.99 130.57 -124.83
N TYR A 487 75.30 131.68 -124.77
CA TYR A 487 73.89 131.68 -124.73
C TYR A 487 73.40 132.87 -125.53
N TYR A 488 72.42 132.55 -126.34
CA TYR A 488 71.44 133.47 -126.84
C TYR A 488 70.27 132.56 -127.15
N GLU A 489 69.14 132.87 -126.53
CA GLU A 489 67.81 132.43 -126.94
C GLU A 489 67.82 131.14 -127.78
N GLY A 490 68.05 129.93 -127.30
CA GLY A 490 68.82 129.52 -126.13
C GLY A 490 69.85 128.41 -126.43
N GLU A 491 70.19 128.14 -127.69
CA GLU A 491 70.82 126.86 -128.07
C GLU A 491 72.36 126.92 -128.06
N ALA A 492 72.91 126.71 -126.87
CA ALA A 492 74.31 126.54 -126.48
C ALA A 492 75.42 126.36 -127.54
N ALA A 493 76.60 126.89 -127.19
CA ALA A 493 77.87 126.48 -127.78
C ALA A 493 79.11 126.76 -126.91
N GLY A 494 80.08 125.84 -126.85
CA GLY A 494 81.23 125.93 -125.92
C GLY A 494 82.32 126.98 -126.24
N ALA A 495 83.29 127.12 -125.33
CA ALA A 495 84.61 127.77 -125.50
C ALA A 495 85.63 127.39 -124.37
N PHE A 496 86.56 126.43 -124.52
CA PHE A 496 87.49 125.86 -123.48
C PHE A 496 89.02 125.87 -123.77
N GLY A 497 89.91 126.29 -122.82
CA GLY A 497 91.40 126.34 -122.90
C GLY A 497 92.21 126.95 -121.68
N ALA A 498 93.57 126.98 -121.71
CA ALA A 498 94.48 126.62 -120.57
C ALA A 498 95.07 127.65 -119.53
N VAL A 499 94.47 127.96 -118.34
CA VAL A 499 95.09 128.78 -117.23
C VAL A 499 96.23 128.10 -116.43
N THR A 500 97.48 128.58 -116.43
CA THR A 500 98.62 128.07 -115.62
C THR A 500 99.26 129.12 -114.72
N SER A 501 100.17 128.74 -113.82
CA SER A 501 101.21 129.60 -113.22
C SER A 501 102.63 129.07 -113.45
N PHE A 502 103.66 129.89 -113.19
CA PHE A 502 105.05 129.64 -113.61
C PHE A 502 106.14 130.13 -112.60
N THR A 503 105.93 131.24 -111.88
CA THR A 503 106.68 131.67 -110.65
C THR A 503 105.63 132.03 -109.59
N ASP A 504 106.00 132.34 -108.34
CA ASP A 504 105.08 132.72 -107.22
C ASP A 504 104.12 133.87 -107.54
N ARG A 505 104.31 134.47 -108.71
CA ARG A 505 103.76 135.73 -109.17
C ARG A 505 103.26 135.69 -110.63
N LEU A 506 103.39 134.61 -111.41
CA LEU A 506 103.19 134.62 -112.88
C LEU A 506 102.13 133.59 -113.37
N SER A 507 101.12 133.98 -114.19
CA SER A 507 100.05 133.08 -114.68
C SER A 507 99.45 133.39 -116.08
N GLY A 508 98.77 132.45 -116.80
CA GLY A 508 98.20 132.69 -118.17
C GLY A 508 97.31 131.60 -118.82
N SER A 509 96.39 131.92 -119.78
CA SER A 509 95.15 131.13 -120.10
C SER A 509 94.53 131.11 -121.57
N GLY A 510 93.60 130.20 -121.99
CA GLY A 510 93.08 130.00 -123.42
C GLY A 510 91.59 129.54 -123.68
N ALA A 511 91.05 129.34 -124.94
CA ALA A 511 89.77 128.59 -125.26
C ALA A 511 89.11 128.35 -126.70
N PHE A 512 88.26 127.28 -126.89
CA PHE A 512 87.45 126.92 -128.12
C PHE A 512 86.09 126.14 -127.92
N GLY A 513 85.06 126.30 -128.78
CA GLY A 513 83.86 125.42 -128.84
C GLY A 513 82.84 125.62 -130.00
N VAL A 514 81.57 125.24 -129.76
CA VAL A 514 80.73 124.47 -130.72
C VAL A 514 79.21 124.60 -130.53
N ALA A 515 78.43 125.04 -131.52
CA ALA A 515 76.95 125.03 -131.45
C ALA A 515 76.33 123.81 -132.07
N ASP A 516 75.29 123.32 -131.42
CA ASP A 516 74.87 121.96 -131.71
C ASP A 516 74.18 121.82 -133.07
N GLY A 517 74.31 120.65 -133.66
CA GLY A 517 74.07 120.39 -135.08
C GLY A 517 75.20 120.87 -136.01
N GLY A 518 76.20 121.63 -135.53
CA GLY A 518 77.47 121.88 -136.25
C GLY A 518 77.88 123.35 -136.52
N LYS A 519 77.83 124.28 -135.55
CA LYS A 519 78.45 125.63 -135.64
C LYS A 519 79.66 125.75 -134.68
N VAL A 520 80.42 126.85 -134.66
CA VAL A 520 81.66 126.99 -133.84
C VAL A 520 81.99 128.41 -133.34
N GLY A 521 82.65 128.50 -132.18
CA GLY A 521 83.51 129.63 -131.75
C GLY A 521 84.09 129.51 -130.31
N GLY A 522 85.01 130.39 -129.85
CA GLY A 522 85.96 130.18 -128.69
C GLY A 522 86.40 131.40 -127.80
N ARG A 523 87.35 131.25 -126.80
CA ARG A 523 87.93 132.30 -125.85
C ARG A 523 89.48 132.27 -125.57
N ALA A 524 90.05 133.07 -124.63
CA ALA A 524 91.44 133.06 -124.02
C ALA A 524 91.75 134.24 -123.01
N GLY A 525 92.91 134.32 -122.27
CA GLY A 525 93.28 135.44 -121.32
C GLY A 525 94.64 135.34 -120.52
N VAL A 526 95.13 136.32 -119.70
CA VAL A 526 96.47 136.32 -118.96
C VAL A 526 96.51 137.12 -117.61
N ALA A 527 97.39 136.85 -116.60
CA ALA A 527 97.52 137.61 -115.31
C ALA A 527 98.87 137.52 -114.50
N TYR A 528 99.14 138.42 -113.52
CA TYR A 528 100.41 138.51 -112.71
C TYR A 528 100.21 139.07 -111.26
N VAL A 529 101.16 138.90 -110.31
CA VAL A 529 101.09 139.31 -108.86
C VAL A 529 102.35 140.03 -108.33
N ILE A 530 102.25 141.18 -107.63
CA ILE A 530 103.42 141.85 -106.97
C ILE A 530 103.06 142.49 -105.62
N GLY A 531 103.67 141.98 -104.54
CA GLY A 531 103.71 142.59 -103.19
C GLY A 531 102.55 142.13 -102.26
N GLY A 532 102.76 141.83 -101.00
CA GLY A 532 104.06 141.71 -100.35
C GLY A 532 104.02 140.90 -99.05
N ASN A 533 105.18 140.49 -98.53
CA ASN A 533 106.53 140.83 -99.04
C ASN A 533 106.99 139.93 -100.21
#